data_AF-A0A661SG23-F1
#
_entry.id   AF-A0A661SG23-F1
#
_cell.length_a   1.000
_cell.length_b   1.000
_cell.length_c   1.000
_cell.angle_alpha   90.00
_cell.angle_beta   90.00
_cell.angle_gamma   90.00
#
_symmetry.space_group_name_H-M   'P 1'
#
loop_
_entity.id
_entity.type
_entity.pdbx_description
1 polymer ?
#
loop_
_entity_poly.entity_id
_entity_poly.type
_entity_poly.pdbx_seq_one_letter_code
_entity_poly.pdbx_strand_id
1 'polypeptide(L)'
;MDQIIMHPIGIIHSPYKESKDIPIQGTFRKGVEAWIELEDRYVAGLKDLDQFSHAIIVYYFHKSTREEIEGKPYLEQDKHGIFAIRSPHRPNHIGLSIVKIKNIEANKLYFTEVDVLDGTPVLDIKPYVKYFDSRENVVSGWLEKHFEGGDIPAKTIVN
;
A
#
# COMPACT_ATOMS: atom_id res chain seq x y z
N MET A 1 26.54 7.45 8.26
CA MET A 1 25.38 6.86 8.96
C MET A 1 25.42 5.38 8.73
N ASP A 2 25.08 4.61 9.75
CA ASP A 2 25.05 3.16 9.67
C ASP A 2 23.84 2.70 8.83
N GLN A 3 23.99 1.55 8.19
CA GLN A 3 22.91 0.94 7.41
C GLN A 3 21.79 0.49 8.35
N ILE A 4 20.54 0.64 7.89
CA ILE A 4 19.35 0.10 8.56
C ILE A 4 19.00 -1.22 7.86
N ILE A 5 18.97 -2.32 8.62
CA ILE A 5 18.57 -3.63 8.13
C ILE A 5 17.12 -3.88 8.55
N MET A 6 16.26 -4.21 7.59
CA MET A 6 14.87 -4.57 7.82
C MET A 6 14.66 -6.06 7.53
N HIS A 7 13.91 -6.73 8.40
CA HIS A 7 13.54 -8.13 8.24
C HIS A 7 12.04 -8.22 7.95
N PRO A 8 11.62 -8.87 6.86
CA PRO A 8 10.20 -9.12 6.62
C PRO A 8 9.57 -9.89 7.78
N ILE A 9 8.32 -9.55 8.09
CA ILE A 9 7.51 -10.24 9.12
C ILE A 9 6.54 -11.26 8.52
N GLY A 10 6.35 -11.21 7.21
CA GLY A 10 5.43 -12.06 6.47
C GLY A 10 5.41 -11.72 4.98
N ILE A 11 4.54 -12.40 4.25
CA ILE A 11 4.38 -12.26 2.79
C ILE A 11 2.93 -11.94 2.46
N ILE A 12 2.72 -11.03 1.52
CA ILE A 12 1.39 -10.76 0.94
C ILE A 12 1.12 -11.77 -0.18
N HIS A 13 -0.03 -12.43 -0.09
CA HIS A 13 -0.59 -13.26 -1.15
C HIS A 13 -1.77 -12.53 -1.81
N SER A 14 -1.63 -12.23 -3.09
CA SER A 14 -2.62 -11.46 -3.85
C SER A 14 -2.88 -12.11 -5.21
N PRO A 15 -3.99 -11.76 -5.90
CA PRO A 15 -4.24 -12.23 -7.26
C PRO A 15 -3.32 -11.56 -8.30
N TYR A 16 -2.58 -10.52 -7.91
CA TYR A 16 -1.77 -9.72 -8.81
C TYR A 16 -0.36 -10.30 -8.95
N LYS A 17 -0.11 -11.08 -10.00
CA LYS A 17 1.22 -11.63 -10.29
C LYS A 17 2.13 -10.65 -11.05
N GLU A 18 1.52 -9.68 -11.73
CA GLU A 18 2.18 -8.64 -12.51
C GLU A 18 1.50 -7.29 -12.25
N SER A 19 2.14 -6.17 -12.62
CA SER A 19 1.61 -4.83 -12.35
C SER A 19 0.34 -4.50 -13.13
N LYS A 20 0.07 -5.24 -14.21
CA LYS A 20 -1.13 -5.10 -15.01
C LYS A 20 -2.37 -5.45 -14.17
N ASP A 21 -3.46 -4.70 -14.38
CA ASP A 21 -4.76 -4.84 -13.70
C ASP A 21 -4.78 -4.51 -12.19
N ILE A 22 -3.65 -4.08 -11.63
CA ILE A 22 -3.57 -3.55 -10.27
C ILE A 22 -4.16 -2.13 -10.24
N PRO A 23 -5.01 -1.78 -9.25
CA PRO A 23 -5.41 -0.40 -9.06
C PRO A 23 -4.25 0.45 -8.55
N ILE A 24 -4.14 1.70 -9.00
CA ILE A 24 -3.09 2.63 -8.54
C ILE A 24 -3.16 2.90 -7.03
N GLN A 25 -4.33 2.71 -6.41
CA GLN A 25 -4.57 2.68 -4.96
C GLN A 25 -5.71 1.70 -4.68
N GLY A 26 -5.57 0.87 -3.66
CA GLY A 26 -6.46 -0.27 -3.41
C GLY A 26 -7.94 0.10 -3.24
N THR A 27 -8.20 1.28 -2.68
CA THR A 27 -9.56 1.79 -2.45
C THR A 27 -10.38 1.98 -3.75
N PHE A 28 -9.71 2.10 -4.90
CA PHE A 28 -10.37 2.18 -6.21
C PHE A 28 -10.88 0.82 -6.72
N ARG A 29 -10.52 -0.29 -6.07
CA ARG A 29 -11.02 -1.63 -6.40
C ARG A 29 -11.30 -2.46 -5.14
N LYS A 30 -12.41 -2.14 -4.47
CA LYS A 30 -12.78 -2.69 -3.15
C LYS A 30 -13.07 -4.19 -3.10
N GLY A 31 -13.39 -4.82 -4.23
CA GLY A 31 -13.81 -6.23 -4.28
C GLY A 31 -12.67 -7.26 -4.35
N VAL A 32 -11.42 -6.82 -4.42
CA VAL A 32 -10.27 -7.73 -4.50
C VAL A 32 -9.79 -8.04 -3.09
N GLU A 33 -9.54 -9.33 -2.84
CA GLU A 33 -9.12 -9.86 -1.55
C GLU A 33 -7.69 -10.41 -1.64
N ALA A 34 -6.96 -10.26 -0.55
CA ALA A 34 -5.62 -10.78 -0.34
C ALA A 34 -5.45 -11.17 1.13
N TRP A 35 -4.34 -11.81 1.46
CA TRP A 35 -3.95 -12.03 2.85
C TRP A 35 -2.46 -11.81 3.06
N ILE A 36 -2.10 -11.41 4.28
CA ILE A 36 -0.72 -11.49 4.78
C ILE A 36 -0.58 -12.81 5.52
N GLU A 37 0.43 -13.59 5.18
CA GLU A 37 0.85 -14.75 5.94
C GLU A 37 2.11 -14.39 6.74
N LEU A 38 1.99 -14.33 8.07
CA LEU A 38 3.09 -13.99 8.97
C LEU A 38 3.94 -15.22 9.32
N GLU A 39 5.23 -14.97 9.59
CA GLU A 39 6.07 -15.97 10.25
C GLU A 39 5.56 -16.22 11.68
N ASP A 40 5.62 -17.48 12.14
CA ASP A 40 5.07 -17.94 13.43
C ASP A 40 5.49 -17.06 14.62
N ARG A 41 6.74 -16.59 14.63
CA ARG A 41 7.29 -15.75 15.71
C ARG A 41 6.62 -14.38 15.84
N TYR A 42 5.91 -13.90 14.82
CA TYR A 42 5.23 -12.61 14.81
C TYR A 42 3.71 -12.70 15.00
N VAL A 43 3.13 -13.91 14.97
CA VAL A 43 1.67 -14.12 15.01
C VAL A 43 1.01 -13.51 16.24
N ALA A 44 1.67 -13.57 17.40
CA ALA A 44 1.16 -12.97 18.64
C ALA A 44 0.91 -11.44 18.52
N GLY A 45 1.59 -10.77 17.57
CA GLY A 45 1.40 -9.35 17.27
C GLY A 45 0.07 -9.00 16.59
N LEU A 46 -0.69 -9.99 16.09
CA LEU A 46 -2.02 -9.78 15.50
C LEU A 46 -3.14 -9.63 16.54
N LYS A 47 -2.85 -9.90 17.81
CA LYS A 47 -3.85 -9.83 18.88
C LYS A 47 -4.54 -8.46 18.88
N ASP A 48 -5.87 -8.47 18.99
CA ASP A 48 -6.77 -7.31 19.03
C ASP A 48 -6.82 -6.46 17.74
N LEU A 49 -6.10 -6.84 16.68
CA LEU A 49 -6.13 -6.11 15.40
C LEU A 49 -7.49 -6.25 14.67
N ASP A 50 -8.21 -7.34 14.93
CA ASP A 50 -9.58 -7.58 14.44
C ASP A 50 -10.63 -6.61 15.01
N GLN A 51 -10.29 -5.87 16.06
CA GLN A 51 -11.12 -4.79 16.61
C GLN A 51 -11.07 -3.51 15.76
N PHE A 52 -10.16 -3.44 14.78
CA PHE A 52 -10.02 -2.34 13.84
C PHE A 52 -10.66 -2.69 12.49
N SER A 53 -11.26 -1.70 11.83
CA SER A 53 -11.81 -1.90 10.48
C SER A 53 -10.75 -1.85 9.38
N HIS A 54 -9.65 -1.13 9.62
CA HIS A 54 -8.60 -0.89 8.64
C HIS A 54 -7.22 -0.97 9.28
N ALA A 55 -6.24 -1.38 8.48
CA ALA A 55 -4.82 -1.37 8.83
C ALA A 55 -4.01 -0.61 7.78
N ILE A 56 -2.90 -0.06 8.22
CA ILE A 56 -1.81 0.42 7.38
C ILE A 56 -0.81 -0.73 7.27
N ILE A 57 -0.55 -1.17 6.04
CA ILE A 57 0.46 -2.18 5.73
C ILE A 57 1.68 -1.48 5.16
N VAL A 58 2.84 -1.68 5.77
CA VAL A 58 4.14 -1.22 5.25
C VAL A 58 4.86 -2.43 4.67
N TYR A 59 5.32 -2.31 3.44
CA TYR A 59 5.90 -3.43 2.69
C TYR A 59 7.05 -2.98 1.79
N TYR A 60 7.80 -3.94 1.28
CA TYR A 60 8.94 -3.70 0.40
C TYR A 60 8.58 -3.99 -1.06
N PHE A 61 8.77 -3.03 -1.97
CA PHE A 61 8.59 -3.21 -3.42
C PHE A 61 9.69 -4.11 -3.99
N HIS A 62 9.64 -5.41 -3.69
CA HIS A 62 10.66 -6.41 -4.02
C HIS A 62 10.95 -6.59 -5.52
N LYS A 63 10.07 -6.09 -6.41
CA LYS A 63 10.29 -6.06 -7.87
C LYS A 63 10.82 -4.73 -8.38
N SER A 64 10.85 -3.67 -7.56
CA SER A 64 11.49 -2.41 -7.93
C SER A 64 12.99 -2.54 -7.78
N THR A 65 13.72 -2.41 -8.90
CA THR A 65 15.18 -2.52 -8.94
C THR A 65 15.87 -1.22 -9.32
N ARG A 66 15.09 -0.14 -9.49
CA ARG A 66 15.58 1.18 -9.90
C ARG A 66 15.25 2.22 -8.85
N GLU A 67 16.15 3.17 -8.69
CA GLU A 67 15.98 4.36 -7.86
C GLU A 67 15.86 5.59 -8.76
N GLU A 68 14.85 6.41 -8.49
CA GLU A 68 14.58 7.67 -9.18
C GLU A 68 14.40 8.79 -8.13
N ILE A 69 14.93 9.98 -8.41
CA ILE A 69 14.68 11.19 -7.60
C ILE A 69 13.54 12.03 -8.18
N GLU A 70 13.22 11.83 -9.45
CA GLU A 70 12.03 12.34 -10.14
C GLU A 70 11.42 11.25 -11.00
N GLY A 71 10.09 11.11 -10.97
CA GLY A 71 9.37 10.07 -11.68
C GLY A 71 8.06 10.58 -12.27
N LYS A 72 7.52 9.83 -13.23
CA LYS A 72 6.23 10.12 -13.87
C LYS A 72 5.13 9.25 -13.24
N PRO A 73 4.17 9.83 -12.49
CA PRO A 73 3.07 9.06 -11.93
C PRO A 73 2.05 8.66 -13.01
N TYR A 74 1.24 7.65 -12.72
CA TYR A 74 0.35 7.01 -13.70
C TYR A 74 -0.65 7.97 -14.39
N LEU A 75 -1.17 8.95 -13.64
CA LEU A 75 -2.19 9.88 -14.12
C LEU A 75 -1.62 11.10 -14.86
N GLU A 76 -0.29 11.24 -14.94
CA GLU A 76 0.37 12.44 -15.44
C GLU A 76 1.23 12.19 -16.66
N GLN A 77 1.50 13.27 -17.39
CA GLN A 77 2.54 13.29 -18.42
C GLN A 77 3.87 13.83 -17.89
N ASP A 78 3.80 14.78 -16.97
CA ASP A 78 4.96 15.46 -16.39
C ASP A 78 5.62 14.62 -15.29
N LYS A 79 6.90 14.94 -15.03
CA LYS A 79 7.65 14.36 -13.91
C LYS A 79 7.46 15.20 -12.66
N HIS A 80 7.48 14.54 -11.52
CA HIS A 80 7.48 15.17 -10.21
C HIS A 80 8.59 14.55 -9.35
N GLY A 81 9.05 15.28 -8.34
CA GLY A 81 9.97 14.74 -7.33
C GLY A 81 9.41 13.46 -6.71
N ILE A 82 10.27 12.47 -6.48
CA ILE A 82 9.86 11.13 -6.06
C ILE A 82 9.09 11.13 -4.73
N PHE A 83 9.37 12.10 -3.86
CA PHE A 83 8.69 12.29 -2.58
C PHE A 83 7.32 12.99 -2.70
N ALA A 84 7.01 13.58 -3.85
CA ALA A 84 5.71 14.17 -4.17
C ALA A 84 4.78 13.20 -4.92
N ILE A 85 5.22 11.96 -5.15
CA ILE A 85 4.46 10.88 -5.79
C ILE A 85 4.56 9.59 -4.96
N ARG A 86 3.78 8.55 -5.32
CA ARG A 86 3.79 7.24 -4.66
C ARG A 86 4.43 6.13 -5.51
N SER A 87 5.39 6.50 -6.36
CA SER A 87 6.11 5.51 -7.20
C SER A 87 6.91 4.52 -6.35
N PRO A 88 7.02 3.24 -6.77
CA PRO A 88 7.85 2.23 -6.11
C PRO A 88 9.35 2.46 -6.30
N HIS A 89 9.75 3.22 -7.32
CA HIS A 89 11.13 3.49 -7.72
C HIS A 89 11.82 4.56 -6.85
N ARG A 90 11.60 4.49 -5.54
CA ARG A 90 12.11 5.43 -4.53
C ARG A 90 13.34 4.87 -3.80
N PRO A 91 14.18 5.72 -3.17
CA PRO A 91 15.45 5.27 -2.58
C PRO A 91 15.35 4.07 -1.62
N ASN A 92 14.26 3.99 -0.83
CA ASN A 92 14.07 2.90 0.13
C ASN A 92 12.97 1.90 -0.26
N HIS A 93 12.47 1.86 -1.51
CA HIS A 93 11.46 0.90 -2.00
C HIS A 93 10.33 0.50 -1.02
N ILE A 94 9.93 1.39 -0.10
CA ILE A 94 8.88 1.11 0.89
C ILE A 94 7.54 1.55 0.31
N GLY A 95 6.60 0.62 0.29
CA GLY A 95 5.20 0.85 0.00
C GLY A 95 4.37 0.98 1.26
N LEU A 96 3.21 1.61 1.09
CA LEU A 96 2.23 1.81 2.14
C LEU A 96 0.84 1.68 1.51
N SER A 97 0.00 0.83 2.08
CA SER A 97 -1.41 0.71 1.70
C SER A 97 -2.28 0.78 2.95
N ILE A 98 -3.42 1.46 2.84
CA ILE A 98 -4.51 1.34 3.81
C ILE A 98 -5.44 0.27 3.27
N VAL A 99 -5.67 -0.77 4.07
CA VAL A 99 -6.48 -1.92 3.69
C VAL A 99 -7.66 -2.07 4.64
N LYS A 100 -8.75 -2.66 4.16
CA LYS A 100 -9.90 -2.99 4.99
C LYS A 100 -9.74 -4.41 5.53
N ILE A 101 -9.71 -4.56 6.85
CA ILE A 101 -9.59 -5.86 7.51
C ILE A 101 -10.89 -6.64 7.29
N LYS A 102 -10.76 -7.91 6.88
CA LYS A 102 -11.88 -8.82 6.70
C LYS A 102 -12.00 -9.79 7.88
N ASN A 103 -10.91 -10.48 8.21
CA ASN A 103 -10.81 -11.41 9.33
C ASN A 103 -9.32 -11.76 9.58
N ILE A 104 -9.07 -12.34 10.75
CA ILE A 104 -7.77 -12.89 11.13
C ILE A 104 -7.97 -14.36 11.51
N GLU A 105 -7.18 -15.26 10.92
CA GLU A 105 -7.22 -16.69 11.22
C GLU A 105 -5.81 -17.24 11.31
N ALA A 106 -5.46 -17.82 12.46
CA ALA A 106 -4.11 -18.32 12.75
C ALA A 106 -3.03 -17.25 12.46
N ASN A 107 -2.12 -17.51 11.51
CA ASN A 107 -1.06 -16.58 11.10
C ASN A 107 -1.45 -15.68 9.91
N LYS A 108 -2.74 -15.61 9.54
CA LYS A 108 -3.22 -14.90 8.35
C LYS A 108 -4.11 -13.72 8.71
N LEU A 109 -3.79 -12.57 8.12
CA LEU A 109 -4.64 -11.37 8.10
C LEU A 109 -5.24 -11.24 6.70
N TYR A 110 -6.55 -11.44 6.57
CA TYR A 110 -7.28 -11.27 5.31
C TYR A 110 -7.81 -9.85 5.18
N PHE A 111 -7.72 -9.28 3.99
CA PHE A 111 -8.10 -7.89 3.74
C PHE A 111 -8.56 -7.65 2.31
N THR A 112 -9.28 -6.53 2.10
CA THR A 112 -9.65 -6.00 0.79
C THR A 112 -9.01 -4.63 0.56
N GLU A 113 -9.26 -4.03 -0.61
CA GLU A 113 -8.61 -2.79 -1.08
C GLU A 113 -7.11 -3.03 -1.37
N VAL A 114 -6.86 -4.01 -2.24
CA VAL A 114 -5.53 -4.52 -2.59
C VAL A 114 -4.95 -3.77 -3.79
N ASP A 115 -3.71 -3.29 -3.68
CA ASP A 115 -2.94 -2.62 -4.75
C ASP A 115 -1.49 -3.12 -4.85
N VAL A 116 -1.24 -4.34 -4.39
CA VAL A 116 0.11 -4.88 -4.18
C VAL A 116 0.28 -6.24 -4.86
N LEU A 117 1.49 -6.46 -5.39
CA LEU A 117 1.88 -7.71 -6.03
C LEU A 117 1.92 -8.88 -5.03
N ASP A 118 1.59 -10.05 -5.54
CA ASP A 118 1.80 -11.32 -4.86
C ASP A 118 3.28 -11.55 -4.54
N GLY A 119 3.56 -12.18 -3.39
CA GLY A 119 4.92 -12.44 -2.92
C GLY A 119 5.59 -11.21 -2.30
N THR A 120 4.85 -10.11 -2.10
CA THR A 120 5.42 -8.87 -1.54
C THR A 120 5.76 -9.04 -0.06
N PRO A 121 7.02 -8.78 0.36
CA PRO A 121 7.42 -8.84 1.77
C PRO A 121 6.78 -7.73 2.60
N VAL A 122 6.16 -8.09 3.71
CA VAL A 122 5.62 -7.17 4.70
C VAL A 122 6.70 -6.78 5.68
N LEU A 123 6.80 -5.49 5.98
CA LEU A 123 7.75 -4.95 6.96
C LEU A 123 7.05 -4.61 8.27
N ASP A 124 5.80 -4.13 8.23
CA ASP A 124 5.07 -3.70 9.41
C ASP A 124 3.55 -3.64 9.18
N ILE A 125 2.78 -3.70 10.26
CA ILE A 125 1.31 -3.60 10.27
C ILE A 125 0.91 -2.66 11.41
N LYS A 126 0.08 -1.66 11.12
CA LYS A 126 -0.44 -0.72 12.13
C LYS A 126 -1.94 -0.57 12.00
N PRO A 127 -2.70 -0.39 13.11
CA PRO A 127 -4.11 -0.04 13.00
C PRO A 127 -4.25 1.35 12.36
N TYR A 128 -5.24 1.52 11.48
CA TYR A 128 -5.65 2.85 11.03
C TYR A 128 -6.58 3.47 12.06
N VAL A 129 -6.22 4.65 12.58
CA VAL A 129 -6.98 5.36 13.60
C VAL A 129 -7.48 6.67 13.04
N LYS A 130 -8.79 6.73 12.82
CA LYS A 130 -9.50 7.90 12.26
C LYS A 130 -9.10 9.23 12.91
N TYR A 131 -8.85 9.25 14.23
CA TYR A 131 -8.58 10.48 14.96
C TYR A 131 -7.24 11.16 14.62
N PHE A 132 -6.26 10.43 14.07
CA PHE A 132 -4.94 11.00 13.76
C PHE A 132 -4.40 10.65 12.37
N ASP A 133 -4.92 9.60 11.73
CA ASP A 133 -4.57 9.27 10.35
C ASP A 133 -5.47 10.01 9.33
N SER A 134 -6.68 10.39 9.74
CA SER A 134 -7.57 11.25 8.94
C SER A 134 -7.38 12.70 9.33
N ARG A 135 -7.27 13.60 8.34
CA ARG A 135 -7.13 15.04 8.54
C ARG A 135 -8.15 15.79 7.70
N GLU A 136 -8.75 16.81 8.29
CA GLU A 136 -9.62 17.75 7.58
C GLU A 136 -8.78 18.87 6.94
N ASN A 137 -9.32 19.50 5.89
CA ASN A 137 -8.67 20.64 5.20
C ASN A 137 -7.26 20.34 4.65
N VAL A 138 -7.06 19.12 4.14
CA VAL A 138 -5.80 18.72 3.50
C VAL A 138 -5.70 19.26 2.07
N VAL A 139 -4.49 19.63 1.65
CA VAL A 139 -4.16 20.02 0.27
C VAL A 139 -3.40 18.88 -0.39
N SER A 140 -3.86 18.42 -1.56
CA SER A 140 -3.26 17.30 -2.30
C SER A 140 -2.32 17.76 -3.43
N GLY A 141 -2.11 19.07 -3.57
CA GLY A 141 -1.15 19.64 -4.52
C GLY A 141 -1.55 19.40 -5.97
N TRP A 142 -0.58 19.04 -6.83
CA TRP A 142 -0.81 18.80 -8.26
C TRP A 142 -1.85 17.69 -8.54
N LEU A 143 -2.09 16.79 -7.58
CA LEU A 143 -3.10 15.73 -7.72
C LEU A 143 -4.53 16.25 -7.77
N GLU A 144 -4.82 17.43 -7.20
CA GLU A 144 -6.20 17.93 -7.05
C GLU A 144 -6.94 18.03 -8.39
N LYS A 145 -6.24 18.42 -9.46
CA LYS A 145 -6.81 18.52 -10.81
C LYS A 145 -7.36 17.18 -11.35
N HIS A 146 -6.89 16.05 -10.83
CA HIS A 146 -7.36 14.72 -11.22
C HIS A 146 -8.61 14.28 -10.44
N PHE A 147 -8.94 14.96 -9.35
CA PHE A 147 -10.08 14.66 -8.47
C PHE A 147 -11.03 15.85 -8.34
N GLU A 148 -11.05 16.74 -9.33
CA GLU A 148 -11.95 17.90 -9.36
C GLU A 148 -13.41 17.44 -9.23
N GLY A 149 -14.19 18.15 -8.40
CA GLY A 149 -15.56 17.77 -8.07
C GLY A 149 -15.70 16.59 -7.10
N GLY A 150 -14.57 15.99 -6.66
CA GLY A 150 -14.57 14.82 -5.78
C GLY A 150 -14.68 13.49 -6.55
N ASP A 151 -14.62 13.53 -7.88
CA ASP A 151 -14.77 12.35 -8.72
C ASP A 151 -13.46 11.55 -8.81
N ILE A 152 -13.60 10.22 -8.81
CA ILE A 152 -12.47 9.31 -9.02
C ILE A 152 -12.14 9.28 -10.52
N PRO A 153 -10.86 9.41 -10.92
CA PRO A 153 -10.46 9.30 -12.33
C PRO A 153 -10.95 8.01 -12.99
N ALA A 154 -11.36 8.07 -14.26
CA ALA A 154 -11.80 6.89 -15.00
C ALA A 154 -10.68 5.83 -15.19
N LYS A 155 -9.40 6.24 -15.14
CA LYS A 155 -8.23 5.38 -15.33
C LYS A 155 -7.46 5.21 -14.03
N THR A 156 -7.95 4.35 -13.15
CA THR A 156 -7.28 4.00 -11.88
C THR A 156 -6.68 2.59 -11.89
N ILE A 157 -6.79 1.85 -12.99
CA ILE A 157 -6.22 0.51 -13.16
C ILE A 157 -5.03 0.60 -14.12
N VAL A 158 -3.92 -0.04 -13.75
CA VAL A 158 -2.71 -0.12 -14.59
C VAL A 158 -2.97 -1.05 -15.78
N ASN A 159 -2.68 -0.58 -16.99
CA ASN A 159 -2.88 -1.34 -18.24
C ASN A 159 -1.68 -2.21 -18.62
#